data_AF-W4GVD0-F1
#
_entry.id   AF-W4GVD0-F1
#
_cell.length_a   1.000
_cell.length_b   1.000
_cell.length_c   1.000
_cell.angle_alpha   90.00
_cell.angle_beta   90.00
_cell.angle_gamma   90.00
#
_symmetry.space_group_name_H-M   'P 1'
#
loop_
_entity.id
_entity.type
_entity.pdbx_description
1 polymer ?
#
loop_
_entity_poly.entity_id
_entity_poly.type
_entity_poly.pdbx_seq_one_letter_code
_entity_poly.pdbx_strand_id
1 'polypeptide(L)'
;MSVATDVLFNEGWGDILTNISPYAWGSMGIAFGLGFSVVGAAWGIFLTGSSLLGASVKAPRIRTKNLVSIIFCEATAIYGVIISIILLNKMDVPAVRRPTDPALNLDQLYFAGYAVFGSGLAVGLTNIASGVSVGIAGSSCALADAQNASLYVKILIVEIFASALGIFGVIVGIIVSNNAAFPK
;
A
#
# COMPACT_ATOMS: atom_id res chain seq x y z
N MET A 1 -10.18 -32.66 -24.39
CA MET A 1 -11.15 -33.12 -23.37
C MET A 1 -11.38 -31.94 -22.45
N SER A 2 -12.62 -31.54 -22.20
CA SER A 2 -12.92 -30.39 -21.33
C SER A 2 -12.39 -30.68 -19.93
N VAL A 3 -11.48 -29.85 -19.43
CA VAL A 3 -10.81 -30.01 -18.12
C VAL A 3 -11.84 -30.14 -16.98
N ALA A 4 -13.05 -29.59 -17.17
CA ALA A 4 -14.15 -29.62 -16.21
C ALA A 4 -14.86 -30.99 -16.02
N THR A 5 -14.43 -32.05 -16.71
CA THR A 5 -15.07 -33.38 -16.61
C THR A 5 -14.19 -34.46 -15.98
N ASP A 6 -12.97 -34.12 -15.55
CA ASP A 6 -12.06 -35.06 -14.91
C ASP A 6 -12.31 -35.13 -13.39
N VAL A 7 -12.23 -36.34 -12.81
CA VAL A 7 -12.57 -36.58 -11.38
C VAL A 7 -11.55 -35.92 -10.44
N LEU A 8 -10.37 -35.55 -10.97
CA LEU A 8 -9.28 -34.84 -10.28
C LEU A 8 -9.33 -33.32 -10.45
N PHE A 9 -10.35 -32.80 -11.14
CA PHE A 9 -10.51 -31.36 -11.34
C PHE A 9 -10.64 -30.67 -9.97
N ASN A 10 -9.68 -29.78 -9.68
CA ASN A 10 -9.64 -28.93 -8.47
C ASN A 10 -9.09 -29.59 -7.18
N GLU A 11 -8.39 -30.73 -7.27
CA GLU A 11 -7.71 -31.33 -6.09
C GLU A 11 -6.29 -30.77 -5.86
N GLY A 12 -5.66 -30.18 -6.88
CA GLY A 12 -4.31 -29.62 -6.81
C GLY A 12 -4.26 -28.09 -6.63
N TRP A 13 -3.33 -27.60 -5.82
CA TRP A 13 -3.07 -26.15 -5.66
C TRP A 13 -2.75 -25.44 -6.99
N GLY A 14 -2.14 -26.15 -7.95
CA GLY A 14 -1.86 -25.61 -9.29
C GLY A 14 -3.11 -25.40 -10.14
N ASP A 15 -4.10 -26.28 -10.03
CA ASP A 15 -5.36 -26.16 -10.76
C ASP A 15 -6.21 -25.01 -10.21
N ILE A 16 -6.19 -24.79 -8.88
CA ILE A 16 -6.87 -23.65 -8.27
C ILE A 16 -6.26 -22.33 -8.77
N LEU A 17 -4.94 -22.22 -8.76
CA LEU A 17 -4.22 -21.00 -9.17
C LEU A 17 -4.35 -20.69 -10.67
N THR A 18 -4.52 -21.72 -11.51
CA THR A 18 -4.76 -21.55 -12.95
C THR A 18 -6.23 -21.31 -13.27
N ASN A 19 -7.17 -21.73 -12.43
CA ASN A 19 -8.60 -21.44 -12.63
C ASN A 19 -9.01 -20.01 -12.20
N ILE A 20 -8.25 -19.37 -11.30
CA ILE A 20 -8.53 -17.98 -10.89
C ILE A 20 -8.06 -17.00 -11.96
N SER A 21 -8.94 -16.08 -12.37
CA SER A 21 -8.59 -15.08 -13.37
C SER A 21 -7.42 -14.17 -12.91
N PRO A 22 -6.40 -13.93 -13.76
CA PRO A 22 -5.30 -13.01 -13.43
C PRO A 22 -5.75 -11.57 -13.14
N TYR A 23 -6.87 -11.14 -13.73
CA TYR A 23 -7.48 -9.84 -13.46
C TYR A 23 -8.03 -9.73 -12.04
N ALA A 24 -8.57 -10.83 -11.47
CA ALA A 24 -9.00 -10.85 -10.08
C ALA A 24 -7.80 -10.64 -9.14
N TRP A 25 -6.67 -11.30 -9.38
CA TRP A 25 -5.43 -11.08 -8.63
C TRP A 25 -4.94 -9.63 -8.72
N GLY A 26 -4.93 -9.06 -9.93
CA GLY A 26 -4.54 -7.67 -10.13
C GLY A 26 -5.45 -6.68 -9.39
N SER A 27 -6.77 -6.84 -9.50
CA SER A 27 -7.74 -5.96 -8.83
C SER A 27 -7.67 -6.07 -7.30
N MET A 28 -7.45 -7.27 -6.77
CA MET A 28 -7.23 -7.50 -5.34
C MET A 28 -5.94 -6.84 -4.86
N GLY A 29 -4.87 -6.91 -5.66
CA GLY A 29 -3.61 -6.22 -5.40
C GLY A 29 -3.79 -4.71 -5.24
N ILE A 30 -4.50 -4.08 -6.20
CA ILE A 30 -4.81 -2.65 -6.16
C ILE A 30 -5.64 -2.31 -4.91
N ALA A 31 -6.67 -3.11 -4.61
CA ALA A 31 -7.51 -2.90 -3.44
C ALA A 31 -6.72 -3.00 -2.12
N PHE A 32 -5.83 -3.98 -1.98
CA PHE A 32 -4.97 -4.12 -0.80
C PHE A 32 -3.91 -3.01 -0.72
N GLY A 33 -3.32 -2.61 -1.85
CA GLY A 33 -2.37 -1.49 -1.89
C GLY A 33 -2.99 -0.19 -1.38
N LEU A 34 -4.20 0.15 -1.84
CA LEU A 34 -4.93 1.33 -1.36
C LEU A 34 -5.42 1.14 0.09
N GLY A 35 -6.16 0.06 0.34
CA GLY A 35 -6.87 -0.17 1.59
C GLY A 35 -5.92 -0.22 2.78
N PHE A 36 -4.84 -1.02 2.68
CA PHE A 36 -3.87 -1.12 3.76
C PHE A 36 -3.10 0.19 3.98
N SER A 37 -2.78 0.93 2.92
CA SER A 37 -2.13 2.24 3.07
C SER A 37 -3.03 3.24 3.83
N VAL A 38 -4.33 3.28 3.53
CA VAL A 38 -5.29 4.13 4.24
C VAL A 38 -5.48 3.70 5.68
N VAL A 39 -5.52 2.39 5.96
CA VAL A 39 -5.57 1.86 7.34
C VAL A 39 -4.33 2.29 8.13
N GLY A 40 -3.14 2.19 7.53
CA GLY A 40 -1.88 2.65 8.14
C GLY A 40 -1.90 4.13 8.49
N ALA A 41 -2.34 4.98 7.55
CA ALA A 41 -2.48 6.41 7.76
C ALA A 41 -3.49 6.75 8.87
N ALA A 42 -4.68 6.15 8.83
CA ALA A 42 -5.73 6.37 9.83
C ALA A 42 -5.26 5.99 11.24
N TRP A 43 -4.54 4.86 11.37
CA TRP A 43 -3.97 4.43 12.64
C TRP A 43 -2.91 5.42 13.14
N GLY A 44 -2.00 5.85 12.26
CA GLY A 44 -0.97 6.83 12.60
C GLY A 44 -1.55 8.17 13.09
N ILE A 45 -2.56 8.67 12.38
CA ILE A 45 -3.29 9.90 12.74
C ILE A 45 -3.97 9.75 14.10
N PHE A 46 -4.62 8.61 14.38
CA PHE A 46 -5.26 8.37 15.66
C PHE A 46 -4.26 8.36 16.83
N LEU A 47 -3.10 7.72 16.66
CA LEU A 47 -2.05 7.66 17.69
C LEU A 47 -1.45 9.03 17.99
N THR A 48 -1.09 9.80 16.95
CA THR A 48 -0.52 11.14 17.15
C THR A 48 -1.58 12.14 17.61
N GLY A 49 -2.79 12.09 17.02
CA GLY A 49 -3.86 13.04 17.28
C GLY A 49 -4.38 12.98 18.72
N SER A 50 -4.55 11.78 19.27
CA SER A 50 -4.99 11.61 20.67
C SER A 50 -4.00 12.23 21.66
N SER A 51 -2.71 11.97 21.49
CA SER A 51 -1.64 12.57 22.31
C SER A 51 -1.51 14.08 22.12
N LEU A 52 -1.62 14.56 20.88
CA LEU A 52 -1.56 15.98 20.57
C LEU A 52 -2.70 16.75 21.25
N LEU A 53 -3.94 16.25 21.15
CA LEU A 53 -5.09 16.87 21.78
C LEU A 53 -4.94 16.87 23.30
N GLY A 54 -4.54 15.75 23.91
CA GLY A 54 -4.31 15.64 25.35
C GLY A 54 -3.23 16.60 25.85
N ALA A 55 -2.09 16.67 25.17
CA ALA A 55 -0.99 17.57 25.54
C ALA A 55 -1.33 19.06 25.31
N SER A 56 -2.16 19.36 24.31
CA SER A 56 -2.54 20.74 23.96
C SER A 56 -3.43 21.42 24.99
N VAL A 57 -4.06 20.68 25.91
CA VAL A 57 -4.87 21.26 27.00
C VAL A 57 -4.00 22.10 27.93
N LYS A 58 -2.82 21.57 28.32
CA LYS A 58 -1.88 22.29 29.19
C LYS A 58 -0.92 23.18 28.40
N ALA A 59 -0.54 22.76 27.19
CA ALA A 59 0.43 23.47 26.35
C ALA A 59 -0.14 23.75 24.94
N PRO A 60 -1.04 24.74 24.77
CA PRO A 60 -1.73 24.97 23.49
C PRO A 60 -0.80 25.38 22.33
N ARG A 61 0.40 25.88 22.65
CA ARG A 61 1.43 26.27 21.66
C ARG A 61 1.88 25.13 20.73
N ILE A 62 1.70 23.87 21.12
CA ILE A 62 2.14 22.70 20.33
C ILE A 62 1.18 22.37 19.18
N ARG A 63 -0.07 22.90 19.21
CA ARG A 63 -1.15 22.50 18.30
C ARG A 63 -0.80 22.68 16.83
N THR A 64 -0.20 23.81 16.47
CA THR A 64 0.14 24.13 15.07
C THR A 64 1.46 23.52 14.64
N LYS A 65 2.44 23.44 15.54
CA LYS A 65 3.78 22.93 15.27
C LYS A 65 3.77 21.44 14.98
N ASN A 66 3.04 20.66 15.78
CA ASN A 66 2.99 19.20 15.67
C ASN A 66 1.99 18.68 14.62
N LEU A 67 1.34 19.55 13.83
CA LEU A 67 0.54 19.12 12.68
C LEU A 67 1.40 18.43 11.60
N VAL A 68 2.70 18.73 11.56
CA VAL A 68 3.64 18.09 10.63
C VAL A 68 3.64 16.57 10.78
N SER A 69 3.54 16.04 12.01
CA SER A 69 3.47 14.61 12.27
C SER A 69 2.21 13.95 11.68
N ILE A 70 1.08 14.68 11.68
CA ILE A 70 -0.17 14.22 11.04
C ILE A 70 0.00 14.18 9.51
N ILE A 71 0.65 15.20 8.93
CA ILE A 71 0.91 15.25 7.49
C ILE A 71 1.82 14.09 7.05
N PHE A 72 2.81 13.70 7.85
CA PHE A 72 3.63 12.53 7.54
C PHE A 72 2.84 11.21 7.58
N CYS A 73 1.86 11.08 8.50
CA CYS A 73 0.95 9.93 8.49
C CYS A 73 0.03 9.93 7.26
N GLU A 74 -0.41 11.11 6.80
CA GLU A 74 -1.23 11.25 5.59
C GLU A 74 -0.45 10.92 4.31
N ALA A 75 0.84 11.30 4.23
CA ALA A 75 1.69 11.02 3.09
C ALA A 75 1.73 9.52 2.72
N THR A 76 1.64 8.64 3.73
CA THR A 76 1.53 7.19 3.55
C THR A 76 0.28 6.77 2.75
N ALA A 77 -0.86 7.44 2.93
CA ALA A 77 -2.06 7.18 2.12
C ALA A 77 -1.87 7.65 0.67
N ILE A 78 -1.21 8.79 0.46
CA ILE A 78 -0.90 9.32 -0.87
C ILE A 78 -0.02 8.33 -1.64
N TYR A 79 0.97 7.72 -0.99
CA TYR A 79 1.79 6.66 -1.58
C TYR A 79 0.95 5.46 -2.05
N GLY A 80 -0.03 5.04 -1.25
CA GLY A 80 -0.98 3.98 -1.62
C GLY A 80 -1.86 4.34 -2.82
N VAL A 81 -2.38 5.58 -2.88
CA VAL A 81 -3.17 6.08 -4.01
C VAL A 81 -2.34 6.11 -5.30
N ILE A 82 -1.11 6.62 -5.23
CA ILE A 82 -0.19 6.69 -6.38
C ILE A 82 0.07 5.29 -6.95
N ILE A 83 0.41 4.32 -6.10
CA ILE A 83 0.64 2.94 -6.54
C ILE A 83 -0.64 2.34 -7.15
N SER A 84 -1.79 2.58 -6.56
CA SER A 84 -3.06 2.06 -7.06
C SER A 84 -3.36 2.56 -8.46
N ILE A 85 -3.10 3.85 -8.74
CA ILE A 85 -3.26 4.44 -10.08
C ILE A 85 -2.24 3.85 -11.07
N ILE A 86 -0.98 3.70 -10.67
CA ILE A 86 0.06 3.12 -11.53
C ILE A 86 -0.29 1.67 -11.93
N LEU A 87 -0.73 0.86 -10.96
CA LEU A 87 -1.11 -0.53 -11.19
C LEU A 87 -2.40 -0.64 -12.01
N LEU A 88 -3.37 0.25 -11.78
CA LEU A 88 -4.60 0.32 -12.58
C LEU A 88 -4.29 0.62 -14.05
N ASN A 89 -3.39 1.57 -14.32
CA ASN A 89 -2.97 1.92 -15.68
C ASN A 89 -2.17 0.80 -16.38
N LYS A 90 -1.66 -0.19 -15.64
CA LYS A 90 -1.03 -1.39 -16.22
C LYS A 90 -2.05 -2.46 -16.60
N MET A 91 -3.20 -2.50 -15.94
CA MET A 91 -4.26 -3.47 -16.18
C MET A 91 -5.20 -2.97 -17.29
N ASP A 92 -4.84 -3.23 -18.55
CA ASP A 92 -5.76 -3.02 -19.67
C ASP A 92 -6.88 -4.08 -19.64
N VAL A 93 -8.14 -3.62 -19.77
CA VAL A 93 -9.30 -4.51 -19.87
C VAL A 93 -9.35 -5.04 -21.30
N PRO A 94 -9.19 -6.36 -21.53
CA PRO A 94 -9.23 -6.89 -22.88
C PRO A 94 -10.65 -6.71 -23.43
N ALA A 95 -10.77 -6.11 -24.61
CA ALA A 95 -12.02 -6.15 -25.37
C ALA A 95 -12.44 -7.61 -25.60
N VAL A 96 -13.72 -7.85 -25.89
CA VAL A 96 -14.24 -9.19 -26.26
C VAL A 96 -13.37 -9.74 -27.39
N ARG A 97 -12.50 -10.70 -27.05
CA ARG A 97 -11.52 -11.26 -27.99
C ARG A 97 -12.26 -11.96 -29.12
N ARG A 98 -11.94 -11.56 -30.34
CA ARG A 98 -12.46 -12.21 -31.54
C ARG A 98 -11.58 -13.41 -31.86
N PRO A 99 -12.11 -14.45 -32.53
CA PRO A 99 -11.32 -15.62 -32.94
C PRO A 99 -10.12 -15.30 -33.86
N THR A 100 -10.03 -14.07 -34.36
CA THR A 100 -8.97 -13.54 -35.22
C THR A 100 -7.80 -12.91 -34.45
N ASP A 101 -7.88 -12.78 -33.13
CA ASP A 101 -6.83 -12.16 -32.33
C ASP A 101 -5.65 -13.13 -32.09
N PRO A 102 -4.40 -12.63 -31.99
CA PRO A 102 -3.23 -13.46 -31.79
C PRO A 102 -3.32 -14.28 -30.50
N ALA A 103 -2.67 -15.46 -30.50
CA ALA A 103 -2.64 -16.36 -29.36
C ALA A 103 -2.11 -15.65 -28.10
N LEU A 104 -2.87 -15.80 -27.02
CA LEU A 104 -2.52 -15.27 -25.71
C LEU A 104 -1.32 -16.04 -25.12
N ASN A 105 -0.27 -15.32 -24.74
CA ASN A 105 0.74 -15.86 -23.84
C ASN A 105 0.17 -15.92 -22.41
N LEU A 106 -0.47 -17.06 -22.08
CA LEU A 106 -1.09 -17.29 -20.77
C LEU A 106 -0.08 -17.15 -19.63
N ASP A 107 1.14 -17.66 -19.79
CA ASP A 107 2.19 -17.60 -18.77
C ASP A 107 2.55 -16.15 -18.40
N GLN A 108 2.62 -15.28 -19.41
CA GLN A 108 2.88 -13.85 -19.22
C GLN A 108 1.72 -13.15 -18.50
N LEU A 109 0.47 -13.55 -18.79
CA LEU A 109 -0.72 -13.01 -18.14
C LEU A 109 -0.80 -13.41 -16.66
N TYR A 110 -0.51 -14.68 -16.32
CA TYR A 110 -0.45 -15.13 -14.93
C TYR A 110 0.67 -14.43 -14.16
N PHE A 111 1.86 -14.30 -14.76
CA PHE A 111 2.96 -13.54 -14.17
C PHE A 111 2.56 -12.08 -13.90
N ALA A 112 1.90 -11.42 -14.86
CA ALA A 112 1.44 -10.04 -14.69
C ALA A 112 0.42 -9.91 -13.54
N GLY A 113 -0.54 -10.82 -13.45
CA GLY A 113 -1.53 -10.86 -12.36
C GLY A 113 -0.88 -11.01 -10.98
N TYR A 114 0.05 -11.96 -10.82
CA TYR A 114 0.76 -12.17 -9.56
C TYR A 114 1.72 -11.03 -9.21
N ALA A 115 2.38 -10.42 -10.21
CA ALA A 115 3.27 -9.29 -10.01
C ALA A 115 2.49 -8.05 -9.52
N VAL A 116 1.32 -7.75 -10.08
CA VAL A 116 0.46 -6.66 -9.61
C VAL A 116 -0.09 -6.95 -8.22
N PHE A 117 -0.53 -8.19 -7.96
CA PHE A 117 -0.97 -8.61 -6.64
C PHE A 117 0.11 -8.43 -5.57
N GLY A 118 1.31 -8.97 -5.83
CA GLY A 118 2.45 -8.88 -4.93
C GLY A 118 2.93 -7.44 -4.72
N SER A 119 2.91 -6.61 -5.77
CA SER A 119 3.24 -5.19 -5.70
C SER A 119 2.28 -4.45 -4.75
N GLY A 120 0.97 -4.60 -4.96
CA GLY A 120 -0.05 -3.96 -4.12
C GLY A 120 0.03 -4.42 -2.66
N LEU A 121 0.20 -5.72 -2.42
CA LEU A 121 0.32 -6.27 -1.08
C LEU A 121 1.59 -5.76 -0.36
N ALA A 122 2.74 -5.77 -1.04
CA ALA A 122 4.01 -5.30 -0.49
C ALA A 122 3.91 -3.83 -0.08
N VAL A 123 3.42 -2.96 -0.98
CA VAL A 123 3.25 -1.53 -0.70
C VAL A 123 2.27 -1.31 0.45
N GLY A 124 1.11 -1.95 0.41
CA GLY A 124 0.08 -1.81 1.43
C GLY A 124 0.59 -2.17 2.84
N LEU A 125 1.28 -3.30 2.98
CA LEU A 125 1.83 -3.73 4.27
C LEU A 125 2.97 -2.84 4.76
N THR A 126 3.86 -2.40 3.86
CA THR A 126 4.92 -1.44 4.22
C THR A 126 4.35 -0.10 4.67
N ASN A 127 3.25 0.34 4.06
CA ASN A 127 2.57 1.58 4.42
C ASN A 127 1.82 1.45 5.75
N ILE A 128 1.26 0.29 6.11
CA ILE A 128 0.77 0.05 7.47
C ILE A 128 1.90 0.23 8.49
N ALA A 129 3.04 -0.44 8.27
CA ALA A 129 4.17 -0.38 9.19
C ALA A 129 4.74 1.04 9.31
N SER A 130 4.86 1.75 8.18
CA SER A 130 5.33 3.15 8.15
C SER A 130 4.35 4.08 8.85
N GLY A 131 3.05 4.03 8.54
CA GLY A 131 2.03 4.89 9.16
C GLY A 131 1.95 4.70 10.68
N VAL A 132 1.99 3.46 11.17
CA VAL A 132 2.00 3.18 12.61
C VAL A 132 3.30 3.67 13.28
N SER A 133 4.47 3.43 12.66
CA SER A 133 5.75 3.87 13.24
C SER A 133 5.86 5.40 13.31
N VAL A 134 5.44 6.12 12.26
CA VAL A 134 5.33 7.59 12.25
C VAL A 134 4.35 8.06 13.31
N GLY A 135 3.19 7.40 13.45
CA GLY A 135 2.18 7.76 14.46
C GLY A 135 2.67 7.61 15.90
N ILE A 136 3.47 6.58 16.19
CA ILE A 136 4.09 6.38 17.50
C ILE A 136 5.15 7.45 17.76
N ALA A 137 6.01 7.73 16.77
CA ALA A 137 7.02 8.77 16.86
C ALA A 137 6.38 10.15 17.07
N GLY A 138 5.33 10.50 16.30
CA GLY A 138 4.56 11.73 16.43
C GLY A 138 3.87 11.90 17.79
N SER A 139 3.33 10.81 18.34
CA SER A 139 2.77 10.78 19.69
C SER A 139 3.84 11.12 20.74
N SER A 140 5.03 10.53 20.65
CA SER A 140 6.15 10.85 21.56
C SER A 140 6.65 12.29 21.38
N CYS A 141 6.67 12.80 20.14
CA CYS A 141 7.05 14.16 19.79
C CYS A 141 6.10 15.19 20.41
N ALA A 142 4.79 14.96 20.32
CA ALA A 142 3.78 15.84 20.90
C ALA A 142 3.90 15.93 22.43
N LEU A 143 4.10 14.80 23.10
CA LEU A 143 4.28 14.76 24.55
C LEU A 143 5.59 15.41 24.99
N ALA A 144 6.69 15.20 24.24
CA ALA A 144 7.97 15.80 24.54
C ALA A 144 8.01 17.32 24.30
N ASP A 145 7.42 17.83 23.20
CA ASP A 145 7.36 19.27 22.89
C ASP A 145 6.51 20.03 23.91
N ALA A 146 5.49 19.38 24.47
CA ALA A 146 4.69 19.93 25.56
C ALA A 146 5.52 20.20 26.82
N GLN A 147 6.51 19.34 27.13
CA GLN A 147 7.42 19.53 28.25
C GLN A 147 8.57 20.50 27.91
N ASN A 148 9.22 20.31 26.75
CA ASN A 148 10.35 21.12 26.33
C ASN A 148 10.37 21.33 24.82
N ALA A 149 10.21 22.60 24.40
CA ALA A 149 10.12 22.99 23.00
C ALA A 149 11.36 22.67 22.15
N SER A 150 12.53 22.52 22.78
CA SER A 150 13.80 22.24 22.11
C SER A 150 13.94 20.80 21.62
N LEU A 151 13.08 19.89 22.10
CA LEU A 151 13.11 18.47 21.75
C LEU A 151 12.44 18.17 20.40
N TYR A 152 11.51 19.03 19.95
CA TYR A 152 10.73 18.81 18.74
C TYR A 152 11.58 18.48 17.51
N VAL A 153 12.58 19.32 17.18
CA VAL A 153 13.39 19.12 15.97
C VAL A 153 14.20 17.83 16.05
N LYS A 154 14.61 17.42 17.25
CA LYS A 154 15.38 16.18 17.45
C LYS A 154 14.52 14.93 17.21
N ILE A 155 13.26 14.95 17.64
CA ILE A 155 12.32 13.83 17.45
C ILE A 155 11.77 13.82 16.02
N LEU A 156 11.59 14.99 15.41
CA LEU A 156 11.15 15.12 14.01
C LEU A 156 12.07 14.37 13.04
N ILE A 157 13.38 14.33 13.30
CA ILE A 157 14.33 13.55 12.49
C ILE A 157 13.97 12.07 12.48
N VAL A 158 13.51 11.52 13.61
CA VAL A 158 13.08 10.12 13.73
C VAL A 158 11.80 9.87 12.92
N GLU A 159 10.86 10.83 12.93
CA GLU A 159 9.64 10.76 12.11
C GLU A 159 9.97 10.71 10.61
N ILE A 160 10.97 11.48 10.16
CA ILE A 160 11.41 11.47 8.76
C ILE A 160 11.94 10.09 8.37
N PHE A 161 12.80 9.47 9.19
CA PHE A 161 13.30 8.12 8.93
C PHE A 161 12.20 7.05 8.94
N ALA A 162 11.21 7.18 9.82
CA ALA A 162 10.05 6.28 9.86
C ALA A 162 9.19 6.40 8.58
N SER A 163 9.02 7.63 8.07
CA SER A 163 8.27 7.90 6.84
C SER A 163 8.97 7.38 5.57
N ALA A 164 10.31 7.30 5.57
CA ALA A 164 11.10 6.77 4.46
C ALA A 164 10.79 5.29 4.15
N LEU A 165 10.33 4.52 5.14
CA LEU A 165 9.93 3.12 4.97
C LEU A 165 8.78 2.97 3.95
N GLY A 166 7.83 3.91 3.93
CA GLY A 166 6.72 3.88 2.96
C GLY A 166 7.21 4.11 1.53
N ILE A 167 8.18 5.01 1.33
CA ILE A 167 8.78 5.27 0.02
C ILE A 167 9.53 4.03 -0.49
N PHE A 168 10.29 3.33 0.38
CA PHE A 168 10.95 2.09 -0.02
C PHE A 168 9.95 1.02 -0.46
N GLY A 169 8.81 0.91 0.21
CA GLY A 169 7.70 0.06 -0.20
C GLY A 169 7.23 0.35 -1.63
N VAL A 170 6.98 1.63 -1.93
CA VAL A 170 6.57 2.10 -3.27
C VAL A 170 7.62 1.75 -4.33
N ILE A 171 8.89 1.99 -4.07
CA ILE A 171 9.98 1.69 -5.02
C ILE A 171 9.98 0.20 -5.36
N VAL A 172 9.92 -0.67 -4.35
CA VAL A 172 9.87 -2.13 -4.54
C VAL A 172 8.62 -2.52 -5.32
N GLY A 173 7.45 -1.96 -5.01
CA GLY A 173 6.21 -2.21 -5.73
C GLY A 173 6.29 -1.85 -7.22
N ILE A 174 6.94 -0.73 -7.56
CA ILE A 174 7.16 -0.33 -8.96
C ILE A 174 8.09 -1.31 -9.66
N ILE A 175 9.19 -1.72 -9.02
CA ILE A 175 10.16 -2.65 -9.61
C ILE A 175 9.51 -4.01 -9.89
N VAL A 176 8.75 -4.55 -8.93
CA VAL A 176 8.05 -5.85 -9.08
C VAL A 176 7.04 -5.81 -10.23
N SER A 177 6.28 -4.72 -10.36
CA SER A 177 5.27 -4.57 -11.40
C SER A 177 5.83 -4.07 -12.75
N ASN A 178 7.13 -3.79 -12.86
CA ASN A 178 7.72 -3.20 -14.06
C ASN A 178 7.54 -4.13 -15.28
N ASN A 179 7.88 -5.40 -15.11
CA ASN A 179 7.76 -6.44 -16.14
C ASN A 179 6.35 -7.03 -16.27
N ALA A 180 5.38 -6.55 -15.49
CA ALA A 180 3.99 -6.96 -15.62
C ALA A 180 3.38 -6.30 -16.87
N ALA A 181 3.15 -7.10 -17.90
CA ALA A 181 2.54 -6.67 -19.15
C ALA A 181 1.21 -7.38 -19.35
N PHE A 182 0.12 -6.61 -19.31
CA PHE A 182 -1.19 -7.10 -19.69
C PHE A 182 -1.36 -6.95 -21.21
N PRO A 183 -1.88 -7.98 -21.89
CA PRO A 183 -2.15 -7.89 -23.32
C PRO A 183 -3.31 -6.91 -23.54
N LYS A 184 -3.11 -6.01 -24.51
CA LYS A 184 -4.09 -5.03 -24.97
C LYS A 184 -5.20 -5.69 -25.78
#